data_AF-A0A534T4M1-F1
#
_entry.id   AF-A0A534T4M1-F1
#
_cell.length_a   1.000
_cell.length_b   1.000
_cell.length_c   1.000
_cell.angle_alpha   90.00
_cell.angle_beta   90.00
_cell.angle_gamma   90.00
#
_symmetry.space_group_name_H-M   'P 1'
#
loop_
_entity.id
_entity.type
_entity.pdbx_description
1 polymer ?
#
loop_
_entity_poly.entity_id
_entity_poly.type
_entity_poly.pdbx_seq_one_letter_code
_entity_poly.pdbx_strand_id
1 'polypeptide(L)'
;MKTAANLPDQVNVFCGFRRNNGTNQFREPPVACTSNADCATFSGFTSCGQHTAGAFTAAGSARTITMNGADAGALMTGGPAKPQTLVSVFCIPPSYNAIVDAAADLPGPGTVSLPVMSQLLP
;
A
#
# COMPACT_ATOMS: atom_id res chain seq x y z
N MET A 1 -5.43 -1.84 10.23
CA MET A 1 -5.06 -3.06 9.48
C MET A 1 -5.36 -2.86 8.01
N LYS A 2 -4.64 -3.53 7.10
CA LYS A 2 -4.97 -3.57 5.66
C LYS A 2 -4.96 -5.01 5.19
N THR A 3 -5.99 -5.41 4.44
CA THR A 3 -6.11 -6.76 3.86
C THR A 3 -5.89 -6.67 2.36
N ALA A 4 -5.18 -7.65 1.82
CA ALA A 4 -4.92 -7.72 0.39
C ALA A 4 -6.16 -8.16 -0.40
N ALA A 5 -6.29 -7.66 -1.63
CA ALA A 5 -7.17 -8.27 -2.61
C ALA A 5 -6.64 -9.68 -2.96
N ASN A 6 -7.56 -10.63 -3.09
CA ASN A 6 -7.26 -12.02 -3.45
C ASN A 6 -8.25 -12.50 -4.52
N LEU A 7 -8.02 -12.08 -5.75
CA LEU A 7 -8.81 -12.45 -6.92
C LEU A 7 -8.04 -13.47 -7.77
N PRO A 8 -8.68 -14.21 -8.70
CA PRO A 8 -8.03 -15.25 -9.51
C PRO A 8 -6.74 -14.82 -10.21
N ASP A 9 -6.60 -13.53 -10.55
CA ASP A 9 -5.40 -12.94 -11.17
C ASP A 9 -4.73 -11.85 -10.31
N GLN A 10 -5.11 -11.75 -9.02
CA GLN A 10 -4.60 -10.75 -8.07
C GLN A 10 -4.37 -11.42 -6.72
N VAL A 11 -3.34 -12.24 -6.64
CA VAL A 11 -3.02 -12.94 -5.39
C VAL A 11 -2.30 -11.97 -4.46
N ASN A 12 -2.89 -11.69 -3.30
CA ASN A 12 -2.27 -10.88 -2.24
C ASN A 12 -1.83 -9.47 -2.69
N VAL A 13 -2.72 -8.74 -3.37
CA VAL A 13 -2.46 -7.36 -3.79
C VAL A 13 -2.91 -6.36 -2.72
N PHE A 14 -1.95 -5.72 -2.05
CA PHE A 14 -2.17 -4.58 -1.16
C PHE A 14 -2.19 -3.25 -1.92
N CYS A 15 -1.31 -3.12 -2.92
CA CYS A 15 -1.07 -1.89 -3.65
C CYS A 15 -1.20 -2.09 -5.15
N GLY A 16 -2.46 -2.13 -5.61
CA GLY A 16 -2.78 -2.36 -7.01
C GLY A 16 -2.42 -1.17 -7.90
N PHE A 17 -1.63 -1.45 -8.93
CA PHE A 17 -1.35 -0.60 -10.07
C PHE A 17 -1.64 -1.35 -11.37
N ARG A 18 -1.98 -0.60 -12.41
CA ARG A 18 -2.31 -1.20 -13.71
C ARG A 18 -1.09 -1.90 -14.31
N ARG A 19 -1.24 -3.18 -14.55
CA ARG A 19 -0.22 -4.11 -15.04
C ARG A 19 -0.66 -4.75 -16.35
N ASN A 20 0.28 -4.91 -17.27
CA ASN A 20 0.09 -5.74 -18.45
C ASN A 20 0.27 -7.21 -18.07
N ASN A 21 -0.75 -8.02 -18.30
CA ASN A 21 -0.73 -9.41 -17.84
C ASN A 21 0.27 -10.30 -18.61
N GLY A 22 0.63 -9.92 -19.85
CA GLY A 22 1.57 -10.67 -20.68
C GLY A 22 3.04 -10.32 -20.41
N THR A 23 3.33 -9.08 -20.03
CA THR A 23 4.72 -8.60 -19.84
C THR A 23 5.08 -8.27 -18.40
N ASN A 24 4.14 -8.32 -17.46
CA ASN A 24 4.28 -7.85 -16.08
C ASN A 24 4.72 -6.39 -15.93
N GLN A 25 4.65 -5.60 -17.00
CA GLN A 25 4.99 -4.19 -16.96
C GLN A 25 3.86 -3.36 -16.35
N PHE A 26 4.23 -2.33 -15.58
CA PHE A 26 3.28 -1.36 -15.06
C PHE A 26 3.13 -0.19 -16.03
N ARG A 27 1.92 0.37 -16.09
CA ARG A 27 1.64 1.52 -16.96
C ARG A 27 2.40 2.74 -16.47
N GLU A 28 3.03 3.45 -17.39
CA GLU A 28 3.55 4.81 -17.20
C GLU A 28 2.60 5.85 -17.82
N PRO A 29 2.15 6.89 -17.09
CA PRO A 29 2.34 7.13 -15.65
C PRO A 29 1.54 6.14 -14.79
N PRO A 30 1.93 5.95 -13.51
CA PRO A 30 1.35 4.93 -12.65
C PRO A 30 -0.10 5.26 -12.33
N VAL A 31 -1.00 4.29 -12.52
CA VAL A 31 -2.42 4.43 -12.17
C VAL A 31 -2.80 3.36 -11.17
N ALA A 32 -3.26 3.80 -10.00
CA ALA A 32 -3.74 2.93 -8.95
C ALA A 32 -5.06 2.25 -9.36
N CYS A 33 -5.27 1.05 -8.84
CA CYS A 33 -6.47 0.26 -9.05
C CYS A 33 -6.71 -0.63 -7.82
N THR A 34 -7.93 -1.10 -7.67
CA THR A 34 -8.34 -2.04 -6.61
C THR A 34 -8.80 -3.37 -7.16
N SER A 35 -9.17 -3.42 -8.45
CA SER A 35 -9.59 -4.62 -9.16
C SER A 35 -9.30 -4.53 -10.67
N ASN A 36 -9.43 -5.64 -11.39
CA ASN A 36 -9.28 -5.67 -12.85
C ASN A 36 -10.38 -4.82 -13.53
N ALA A 37 -11.53 -4.63 -12.88
CA ALA A 37 -12.60 -3.79 -13.42
C ALA A 37 -12.16 -2.32 -13.56
N ASP A 38 -11.32 -1.82 -12.65
CA ASP A 38 -10.75 -0.47 -12.71
C ASP A 38 -9.75 -0.29 -13.88
N CYS A 39 -9.36 -1.40 -14.50
CA CYS A 39 -8.39 -1.48 -15.59
C CYS A 39 -9.06 -1.77 -16.95
N ALA A 40 -10.37 -2.03 -16.98
CA ALA A 40 -11.08 -2.52 -18.17
C ALA A 40 -11.04 -1.57 -19.36
N THR A 41 -10.93 -0.26 -19.11
CA THR A 41 -10.91 0.78 -20.16
C THR A 41 -9.52 0.98 -20.80
N PHE A 42 -8.49 0.28 -20.34
CA PHE A 42 -7.11 0.45 -20.80
C PHE A 42 -6.69 -0.70 -21.72
N SER A 43 -6.19 -0.36 -22.92
CA SER A 43 -5.58 -1.34 -23.81
C SER A 43 -4.24 -1.82 -23.23
N GLY A 44 -4.02 -3.13 -23.19
CA GLY A 44 -2.77 -3.76 -22.76
C GLY A 44 -2.53 -3.81 -21.25
N PHE A 45 -3.08 -2.89 -20.45
CA PHE A 45 -2.91 -2.85 -18.99
C PHE A 45 -4.22 -3.13 -18.25
N THR A 46 -4.82 -4.29 -18.54
CA THR A 46 -6.16 -4.69 -18.05
C THR A 46 -6.13 -5.42 -16.71
N SER A 47 -4.95 -5.66 -16.14
CA SER A 47 -4.82 -6.30 -14.83
C SER A 47 -4.44 -5.29 -13.75
N CYS A 48 -4.93 -5.50 -12.54
CA CYS A 48 -4.49 -4.75 -11.36
C CYS A 48 -3.54 -5.61 -10.53
N GLY A 49 -2.35 -5.11 -10.21
CA GLY A 49 -1.40 -5.89 -9.44
C GLY A 49 -0.32 -5.04 -8.79
N GLN A 50 0.53 -5.69 -8.03
CA GLN A 50 1.78 -5.14 -7.50
C GLN A 50 2.94 -6.00 -7.98
N HIS A 51 4.19 -5.63 -7.68
CA HIS A 51 5.37 -6.29 -8.20
C HIS A 51 5.40 -7.79 -7.88
N THR A 52 5.34 -8.14 -6.60
CA THR A 52 5.12 -9.52 -6.15
C THR A 52 3.92 -9.63 -5.22
N ALA A 53 3.29 -10.79 -5.19
CA ALA A 53 2.22 -11.07 -4.24
C ALA A 53 2.70 -10.92 -2.79
N GLY A 54 1.88 -10.36 -1.90
CA GLY A 54 2.18 -10.27 -0.47
C GLY A 54 2.65 -8.89 -0.02
N ALA A 55 3.30 -8.83 1.13
CA ALA A 55 3.78 -7.58 1.72
C ALA A 55 5.23 -7.76 2.20
N PHE A 56 6.05 -6.73 1.94
CA PHE A 56 7.43 -6.57 2.41
C PHE A 56 8.41 -7.68 2.01
N THR A 57 7.98 -8.66 1.20
CA THR A 57 8.78 -9.80 0.79
C THR A 57 8.21 -10.37 -0.52
N ALA A 58 9.08 -10.97 -1.33
CA ALA A 58 8.68 -11.69 -2.55
C ALA A 58 7.99 -13.04 -2.27
N ALA A 59 7.80 -13.42 -1.00
CA ALA A 59 7.38 -14.77 -0.61
C ALA A 59 5.86 -15.02 -0.72
N GLY A 60 5.06 -14.09 -1.26
CA GLY A 60 3.66 -14.38 -1.63
C GLY A 60 2.68 -14.62 -0.49
N SER A 61 3.14 -14.67 0.77
CA SER A 61 2.41 -15.34 1.85
C SER A 61 1.56 -14.39 2.70
N ALA A 62 1.94 -13.11 2.78
CA ALA A 62 1.23 -12.14 3.61
C ALA A 62 -0.13 -11.76 3.01
N ARG A 63 -1.19 -11.92 3.80
CA ARG A 63 -2.59 -11.60 3.42
C ARG A 63 -3.11 -10.36 4.14
N THR A 64 -2.53 -10.03 5.29
CA THR A 64 -2.92 -8.92 6.14
C THR A 64 -1.68 -8.22 6.67
N ILE A 65 -1.68 -6.88 6.63
CA ILE A 65 -0.74 -6.03 7.34
C ILE A 65 -1.45 -5.50 8.58
N THR A 66 -0.96 -5.93 9.74
CA THR A 66 -1.40 -5.41 11.03
C THR A 66 -0.51 -4.24 11.41
N MET A 67 -1.13 -3.18 11.91
CA MET A 67 -0.43 -1.99 12.35
C MET A 67 -0.83 -1.71 13.78
N ASN A 68 0.17 -1.52 14.64
CA ASN A 68 -0.03 -1.29 16.06
C ASN A 68 0.42 0.13 16.37
N GLY A 69 -0.54 1.05 16.39
CA GLY A 69 -0.34 2.42 16.88
C GLY A 69 -0.51 2.50 18.39
N ALA A 70 -0.39 3.72 18.89
CA ALA A 70 -0.69 4.05 20.28
C ALA A 70 -1.62 5.26 20.30
N ASP A 71 -2.79 5.13 20.91
CA ASP A 71 -3.73 6.24 21.04
C ASP A 71 -3.25 7.24 22.09
N ALA A 72 -3.60 8.51 21.93
CA ALA A 72 -3.28 9.58 22.89
C ALA A 72 -3.96 9.40 24.27
N GLY A 73 -4.87 8.43 24.40
CA GLY A 73 -5.80 8.33 25.52
C GLY A 73 -6.80 9.50 25.56
N ALA A 74 -7.44 9.71 26.71
CA ALA A 74 -8.42 10.80 26.86
C ALA A 74 -7.74 12.18 26.75
N LEU A 75 -8.22 13.02 25.84
CA LEU A 75 -7.79 14.41 25.72
C LEU A 75 -8.68 15.32 26.60
N MET A 76 -8.14 16.43 27.07
CA MET A 76 -8.87 17.48 27.79
C MET A 76 -8.71 18.80 27.03
N THR A 77 -9.79 19.56 26.85
CA THR A 77 -9.73 20.89 26.22
C THR A 77 -8.80 21.80 27.00
N GLY A 78 -7.81 22.39 26.32
CA GLY A 78 -6.78 23.22 26.96
C GLY A 78 -5.76 22.43 27.81
N GLY A 79 -5.86 21.11 27.86
CA GLY A 79 -4.91 20.24 28.56
C GLY A 79 -3.57 20.10 27.80
N PRO A 80 -2.53 19.52 28.43
CA PRO A 80 -1.23 19.33 27.80
C PRO A 80 -1.32 18.36 26.61
N ALA A 81 -0.42 18.53 25.64
CA ALA A 81 -0.31 17.62 24.52
C ALA A 81 0.11 16.21 24.99
N LYS A 82 -0.55 15.17 24.45
CA LYS A 82 -0.31 13.77 24.79
C LYS A 82 0.35 13.02 23.63
N PRO A 83 1.33 12.13 23.91
CA PRO A 83 1.97 11.35 22.86
C PRO A 83 0.99 10.34 22.26
N GLN A 84 1.06 10.18 20.94
CA GLN A 84 0.38 9.12 20.20
C GLN A 84 1.28 8.63 19.06
N THR A 85 1.04 7.42 18.57
CA THR A 85 1.75 6.86 17.41
C THR A 85 0.74 6.54 16.33
N LEU A 86 0.80 7.29 15.23
CA LEU A 86 -0.01 7.03 14.05
C LEU A 86 0.74 6.07 13.13
N VAL A 87 0.06 4.99 12.75
CA VAL A 87 0.60 3.97 11.85
C VAL A 87 -0.25 3.88 10.59
N SER A 88 0.39 3.75 9.43
CA SER A 88 -0.33 3.63 8.16
C SER A 88 0.42 2.78 7.15
N VAL A 89 -0.33 2.13 6.26
CA VAL A 89 0.17 1.49 5.04
C VAL A 89 -0.08 2.45 3.88
N PHE A 90 0.94 2.68 3.07
CA PHE A 90 0.85 3.45 1.84
C PHE A 90 1.37 2.63 0.66
N CYS A 91 1.10 3.10 -0.55
CA CYS A 91 1.51 2.41 -1.78
C CYS A 91 2.61 3.19 -2.46
N ILE A 92 3.71 2.50 -2.78
CA ILE A 92 4.83 3.07 -3.52
C ILE A 92 4.63 2.67 -5.00
N PRO A 93 4.56 3.63 -5.93
CA PRO A 93 4.47 3.34 -7.36
C PRO A 93 5.75 2.70 -7.90
N PRO A 94 5.74 2.10 -9.11
CA PRO A 94 6.96 1.70 -9.79
C PRO A 94 7.90 2.89 -9.97
N SER A 95 9.21 2.65 -9.88
CA SER A 95 10.25 3.61 -10.27
C SER A 95 10.60 3.53 -11.76
N TYR A 96 10.15 2.46 -12.45
CA TYR A 96 10.47 2.12 -13.84
C TYR A 96 11.94 1.80 -14.08
N ASN A 97 12.71 1.62 -13.00
CA ASN A 97 14.06 1.09 -13.06
C ASN A 97 14.04 -0.35 -12.55
N ALA A 98 14.35 -1.31 -13.44
CA ALA A 98 14.26 -2.73 -13.12
C ALA A 98 15.08 -3.15 -11.89
N ILE A 99 16.24 -2.52 -11.64
CA ILE A 99 17.09 -2.84 -10.50
C ILE A 99 16.46 -2.31 -9.20
N VAL A 100 15.98 -1.07 -9.22
CA VAL A 100 15.33 -0.45 -8.05
C VAL A 100 14.02 -1.18 -7.73
N ASP A 101 13.19 -1.44 -8.75
CA ASP A 101 11.90 -2.10 -8.59
C ASP A 101 12.08 -3.55 -8.09
N ALA A 102 13.08 -4.28 -8.57
CA ALA A 102 13.39 -5.61 -8.05
C ALA A 102 13.93 -5.59 -6.61
N ALA A 103 14.81 -4.64 -6.29
CA ALA A 103 15.43 -4.55 -4.96
C ALA A 103 14.45 -4.08 -3.87
N ALA A 104 13.55 -3.16 -4.21
CA ALA A 104 12.57 -2.59 -3.28
C ALA A 104 11.15 -3.16 -3.44
N ASP A 105 10.97 -4.16 -4.32
CA ASP A 105 9.68 -4.81 -4.61
C ASP A 105 8.59 -3.80 -5.03
N LEU A 106 8.93 -2.93 -5.99
CA LEU A 106 8.07 -1.84 -6.44
C LEU A 106 7.36 -2.15 -7.76
N PRO A 107 6.07 -1.81 -7.89
CA PRO A 107 5.22 -1.20 -6.87
C PRO A 107 4.83 -2.18 -5.76
N GLY A 108 4.67 -1.66 -4.54
CA GLY A 108 4.36 -2.47 -3.38
C GLY A 108 3.91 -1.65 -2.16
N PRO A 109 3.47 -2.32 -1.09
CA PRO A 109 3.10 -1.67 0.16
C PRO A 109 4.33 -1.20 0.95
N GLY A 110 4.26 0.03 1.45
CA GLY A 110 5.15 0.56 2.48
C GLY A 110 4.40 0.82 3.78
N THR A 111 5.10 0.82 4.92
CA THR A 111 4.53 1.18 6.23
C THR A 111 5.26 2.33 6.84
N VAL A 112 4.52 3.16 7.57
CA VAL A 112 5.07 4.27 8.34
C VAL A 112 4.53 4.27 9.76
N SER A 113 5.36 4.69 10.70
CA SER A 113 5.03 4.93 12.11
C SER A 113 5.48 6.34 12.46
N LEU A 114 4.55 7.21 12.83
CA LEU A 114 4.80 8.61 13.15
C LEU A 114 4.49 8.86 14.63
N PRO A 115 5.50 9.14 15.46
CA PRO A 115 5.26 9.67 16.79
C PRO A 115 4.78 11.12 16.66
N VAL A 116 3.66 11.44 17.28
CA VAL A 116 3.10 12.80 17.30
C VAL A 116 2.56 13.16 18.68
N MET A 117 2.30 14.44 18.89
CA MET A 117 1.67 14.96 20.10
C MET A 117 0.28 15.50 19.74
N SER A 118 -0.76 15.03 20.42
CA SER A 118 -2.14 15.46 20.21
C SER A 118 -2.62 16.35 21.35
N GLN A 119 -3.29 17.45 20.99
CA GLN A 119 -3.89 18.37 21.95
C GLN A 119 -5.25 18.84 21.44
N LEU A 120 -6.22 18.92 22.34
CA LEU A 120 -7.50 19.56 22.05
C LEU A 120 -7.42 21.03 22.46
N LEU A 121 -7.39 21.92 21.46
CA LEU A 121 -7.34 23.37 21.67
C LEU A 121 -8.74 23.92 22.01
N PRO A 122 -8.84 25.07 22.71
CA PRO A 122 -10.10 25.76 22.97
C PRO A 122 -10.84 26.22 21.72
#